data_AF-A0AAX4FR10-F1
#
_entry.id   AF-A0AAX4FR10-F1
#
_cell.length_a   1.000
_cell.length_b   1.000
_cell.length_c   1.000
_cell.angle_alpha   90.00
_cell.angle_beta   90.00
_cell.angle_gamma   90.00
#
_symmetry.space_group_name_H-M   'P 1'
#
loop_
_entity.id
_entity.type
_entity.pdbx_description
1 polymer ?
#
loop_
_entity_poly.entity_id
_entity_poly.type
_entity_poly.pdbx_seq_one_letter_code
_entity_poly.pdbx_strand_id
1 'polypeptide(L)'
;MKVKTYDLRRAWLLREIGKERRVDVLNADFVERYAEATGARIKRAMWGAGWCSLLSDDLRRMYKARLLQRVAVGLSSGAWQPGFPKWVYSYRLSGIGIDALGELPSEDVA
;
A
#
# COMPACT_ATOMS: atom_id res chain seq x y z
N MET A 1 -8.71 17.50 -5.59
CA MET A 1 -9.15 16.63 -4.47
C MET A 1 -8.38 16.97 -3.20
N LYS A 2 -9.04 16.96 -2.04
CA LYS A 2 -8.36 17.05 -0.73
C LYS A 2 -7.88 15.65 -0.33
N VAL A 3 -6.69 15.58 0.26
CA VAL A 3 -6.13 14.32 0.79
C VAL A 3 -6.97 13.87 1.99
N LYS A 4 -7.41 12.61 2.01
CA LYS A 4 -8.19 12.03 3.12
C LYS A 4 -7.35 11.90 4.40
N THR A 5 -8.00 11.82 5.56
CA THR A 5 -7.34 11.62 6.86
C THR A 5 -6.68 10.25 6.95
N TYR A 6 -5.73 10.08 7.89
CA TYR A 6 -5.05 8.80 8.06
C TYR A 6 -6.01 7.64 8.35
N ASP A 7 -7.04 7.85 9.18
CA ASP A 7 -7.97 6.75 9.53
C ASP A 7 -8.75 6.25 8.31
N LEU A 8 -9.17 7.15 7.42
CA LEU A 8 -9.84 6.78 6.16
C LEU A 8 -8.89 6.04 5.22
N ARG A 9 -7.63 6.48 5.12
CA ARG A 9 -6.61 5.81 4.29
C ARG A 9 -6.24 4.44 4.86
N ARG A 10 -6.12 4.32 6.19
CA ARG A 10 -5.89 3.05 6.90
C ARG A 10 -7.04 2.07 6.65
N ALA A 11 -8.29 2.52 6.79
CA ALA A 11 -9.45 1.67 6.53
C ALA A 11 -9.44 1.14 5.09
N TRP A 12 -9.16 2.01 4.11
CA TRP A 12 -9.01 1.59 2.72
C TRP A 12 -7.87 0.57 2.54
N LEU A 13 -6.69 0.84 3.11
CA LEU A 13 -5.54 -0.07 3.02
C LEU A 13 -5.82 -1.44 3.64
N LEU A 14 -6.52 -1.51 4.77
CA LEU A 14 -6.90 -2.79 5.38
C LEU A 14 -7.78 -3.61 4.45
N ARG A 15 -8.79 -2.98 3.82
CA ARG A 15 -9.69 -3.65 2.87
C ARG A 15 -8.95 -4.14 1.63
N GLU A 16 -8.17 -3.27 1.01
CA GLU A 16 -7.50 -3.60 -0.25
C GLU A 16 -6.38 -4.63 -0.08
N ILE A 17 -5.61 -4.56 1.00
CA ILE A 17 -4.60 -5.58 1.30
C ILE A 17 -5.26 -6.92 1.67
N GLY A 18 -6.44 -6.88 2.30
CA GLY A 18 -7.27 -8.06 2.56
C GLY A 18 -7.69 -8.78 1.27
N LYS A 19 -8.03 -8.02 0.22
CA LYS A 19 -8.43 -8.54 -1.11
C LYS A 19 -7.23 -9.13 -1.87
N GLU A 20 -6.11 -8.40 -1.95
CA GLU A 20 -4.94 -8.79 -2.75
C GLU A 20 -4.00 -9.81 -2.05
N ARG A 21 -4.21 -10.08 -0.76
CA ARG A 21 -3.36 -10.89 0.15
C ARG A 21 -1.96 -10.31 0.39
N ARG A 22 -1.36 -9.65 -0.59
CA ARG A 22 -0.05 -8.99 -0.48
C ARG A 22 0.06 -7.84 -1.49
N VAL A 23 0.66 -6.72 -1.07
CA VAL A 23 0.86 -5.53 -1.92
C VAL A 23 2.27 -4.93 -1.73
N ASP A 24 2.75 -4.19 -2.71
CA ASP A 24 3.95 -3.37 -2.59
C ASP A 24 3.87 -2.10 -3.44
N VAL A 25 4.81 -1.19 -3.21
CA VAL A 25 4.83 0.14 -3.86
C VAL A 25 5.28 0.11 -5.32
N LEU A 26 5.63 -1.06 -5.85
CA LEU A 26 5.94 -1.25 -7.28
C LEU A 26 4.73 -1.80 -8.07
N ASN A 27 3.65 -2.19 -7.39
CA ASN A 27 2.37 -2.51 -8.03
C ASN A 27 1.68 -1.21 -8.48
N ALA A 28 1.72 -0.91 -9.78
CA ALA A 28 1.18 0.31 -10.36
C ALA A 28 -0.32 0.46 -10.11
N ASP A 29 -1.09 -0.60 -10.34
CA ASP A 29 -2.55 -0.59 -10.15
C ASP A 29 -2.91 -0.29 -8.69
N PHE A 30 -2.22 -0.92 -7.74
CA PHE A 30 -2.44 -0.66 -6.32
C PHE A 30 -2.12 0.80 -5.94
N VAL A 31 -1.01 1.34 -6.46
CA VAL A 31 -0.60 2.73 -6.21
C VAL A 31 -1.61 3.73 -6.80
N GLU A 32 -2.09 3.48 -8.02
CA GLU A 32 -3.07 4.32 -8.70
C GLU A 32 -4.41 4.30 -7.97
N ARG A 33 -4.95 3.12 -7.64
CA ARG A 33 -6.19 2.98 -6.87
C ARG A 33 -6.10 3.63 -5.50
N TYR A 34 -4.93 3.55 -4.84
CA TYR A 34 -4.69 4.26 -3.59
C TYR A 34 -4.78 5.78 -3.78
N ALA A 35 -4.13 6.33 -4.80
CA ALA A 35 -4.17 7.77 -5.05
C ALA A 35 -5.56 8.27 -5.41
N GLU A 36 -6.31 7.53 -6.23
CA GLU A 36 -7.70 7.83 -6.56
C GLU A 36 -8.58 7.82 -5.31
N ALA A 37 -8.48 6.78 -4.47
CA ALA A 37 -9.30 6.63 -3.29
C ALA A 37 -9.01 7.67 -2.20
N THR A 38 -7.78 8.18 -2.14
CA THR A 38 -7.30 9.02 -1.02
C THR A 38 -7.02 10.47 -1.41
N GLY A 39 -6.97 10.78 -2.71
CA GLY A 39 -6.50 12.07 -3.23
C GLY A 39 -4.99 12.29 -3.08
N ALA A 40 -4.21 11.23 -2.80
CA ALA A 40 -2.76 11.33 -2.67
C ALA A 40 -2.10 11.72 -4.00
N ARG A 41 -0.99 12.45 -3.92
CA ARG A 41 -0.20 12.81 -5.12
C ARG A 41 0.72 11.65 -5.50
N ILE A 42 0.79 11.38 -6.79
CA ILE A 42 1.77 10.47 -7.39
C ILE A 42 2.75 11.30 -8.21
N LYS A 43 4.05 11.12 -7.97
CA LYS A 43 5.09 11.57 -8.89
C LYS A 43 5.26 10.52 -9.98
N ARG A 44 5.00 10.89 -11.23
CA ARG A 44 5.15 9.96 -12.36
C ARG A 44 6.58 9.43 -12.46
N ALA A 45 6.69 8.13 -12.68
CA ALA A 45 7.91 7.47 -13.08
C ALA A 45 7.90 7.28 -14.59
N MET A 46 9.08 7.21 -15.21
CA MET A 46 9.19 6.87 -16.63
C MET A 46 8.80 5.41 -16.89
N TRP A 47 9.00 4.54 -15.90
CA TRP A 47 8.74 3.11 -15.95
C TRP A 47 8.21 2.61 -14.61
N GLY A 48 7.25 1.68 -14.63
CA GLY A 48 6.65 1.08 -13.44
C GLY A 48 5.71 2.02 -12.69
N ALA A 49 5.39 1.63 -11.44
CA ALA A 49 4.52 2.42 -10.58
C ALA A 49 5.08 3.83 -10.32
N GLY A 50 4.19 4.83 -10.35
CA GLY A 50 4.55 6.16 -9.89
C GLY A 50 4.91 6.18 -8.40
N TRP A 51 5.68 7.17 -7.97
CA TRP A 51 6.07 7.29 -6.56
C TRP A 51 5.00 8.02 -5.75
N CYS A 52 4.44 7.33 -4.76
CA CYS A 52 3.54 7.91 -3.76
C CYS A 52 4.20 7.87 -2.37
N SER A 53 4.71 9.01 -1.91
CA SER A 53 5.34 9.13 -0.59
C SER A 53 4.36 8.81 0.54
N LEU A 54 3.12 9.29 0.42
CA LEU A 54 2.09 9.10 1.43
C LEU A 54 1.73 7.62 1.62
N LEU A 55 1.63 6.86 0.52
CA LEU A 55 1.42 5.42 0.59
C LEU A 55 2.58 4.73 1.32
N SER A 56 3.82 5.10 0.99
CA SER A 56 5.01 4.54 1.62
C SER A 56 5.02 4.80 3.14
N ASP A 57 4.65 6.01 3.55
CA ASP A 57 4.57 6.40 4.96
C ASP A 57 3.44 5.67 5.69
N ASP A 58 2.27 5.52 5.06
CA ASP A 58 1.13 4.83 5.67
C ASP A 58 1.40 3.33 5.82
N LEU A 59 1.97 2.67 4.81
CA LEU A 59 2.41 1.26 4.91
C LEU A 59 3.46 1.09 6.03
N ARG A 60 4.42 2.01 6.13
CA ARG A 60 5.42 2.00 7.22
C ARG A 60 4.77 2.21 8.58
N ARG A 61 3.79 3.10 8.69
CA ARG A 61 3.07 3.38 9.94
C ARG A 61 2.23 2.18 10.37
N MET A 62 1.50 1.55 9.44
CA MET A 62 0.71 0.35 9.70
C MET A 62 1.60 -0.84 10.09
N TYR A 63 2.76 -1.01 9.45
CA TYR A 63 3.75 -2.00 9.85
C TYR A 63 4.27 -1.77 11.28
N LYS A 64 4.63 -0.52 11.63
CA LYS A 64 5.05 -0.17 13.01
C LYS A 64 3.94 -0.42 14.04
N ALA A 65 2.69 -0.21 13.66
CA ALA A 65 1.51 -0.51 14.47
C ALA A 65 1.16 -2.01 14.51
N ARG A 66 1.97 -2.88 13.89
CA ARG A 66 1.77 -4.33 13.78
C ARG A 66 0.49 -4.76 13.05
N LEU A 67 -0.17 -3.84 12.33
CA LEU A 67 -1.32 -4.16 11.46
C LEU A 67 -0.86 -4.92 10.20
N LEU A 68 0.36 -4.67 9.75
CA LEU A 68 0.96 -5.34 8.60
C LEU A 68 2.19 -6.14 9.02
N GLN A 69 2.42 -7.24 8.33
CA GLN A 69 3.73 -7.88 8.22
C GLN A 69 4.35 -7.48 6.89
N ARG A 70 5.68 -7.46 6.81
CA ARG A 70 6.38 -7.23 5.55
C ARG A 70 7.52 -8.21 5.35
N VAL A 71 7.81 -8.51 4.09
CA VAL A 71 8.99 -9.27 3.66
C VAL A 71 9.72 -8.47 2.59
N ALA A 72 11.05 -8.58 2.55
CA ALA A 72 11.83 -8.05 1.43
C ALA A 72 11.72 -9.05 0.27
N VAL A 73 11.24 -8.57 -0.88
CA VAL A 73 11.16 -9.33 -2.12
C VAL A 73 12.24 -8.81 -3.04
N GLY A 74 13.18 -9.68 -3.43
CA GLY A 74 14.19 -9.35 -4.43
C GLY A 74 13.55 -9.20 -5.81
N LEU A 75 13.97 -8.20 -6.57
CA LEU A 75 13.58 -8.07 -7.97
C LEU A 75 14.43 -9.04 -8.80
N SER A 76 13.78 -9.88 -9.60
CA SER A 76 14.46 -10.85 -10.46
C SER A 76 15.32 -10.15 -11.52
N SER A 77 16.31 -10.87 -12.07
CA SER A 77 17.14 -10.39 -13.17
C SER A 77 16.26 -9.85 -14.31
N GLY A 78 16.44 -8.58 -14.67
CA GLY A 78 15.64 -7.87 -15.68
C GLY A 78 14.58 -6.90 -15.14
N ALA A 79 14.15 -7.05 -13.88
CA ALA A 79 13.19 -6.15 -13.22
C ALA A 79 13.87 -4.99 -12.45
N TRP A 80 15.21 -4.96 -12.43
CA TRP A 80 16.01 -3.88 -11.84
C TRP A 80 16.93 -3.27 -12.91
N GLN A 81 17.04 -1.94 -12.90
CA GLN A 81 17.96 -1.16 -13.72
C GLN A 81 18.98 -0.45 -12.81
N PRO A 82 20.18 -0.06 -13.28
CA PRO A 82 21.06 0.82 -12.52
C PRO A 82 20.32 2.07 -12.03
N GLY A 83 20.30 2.29 -10.71
CA GLY A 83 19.52 3.36 -10.06
C GLY A 83 18.13 2.96 -9.57
N PHE A 84 17.66 1.74 -9.86
CA PHE A 84 16.43 1.17 -9.32
C PHE A 84 16.72 0.29 -8.08
N PRO A 85 15.78 0.18 -7.12
CA PRO A 85 15.95 -0.73 -5.98
C PRO A 85 16.15 -2.18 -6.43
N LYS A 86 17.01 -2.92 -5.74
CA LYS A 86 17.18 -4.37 -5.99
C LYS A 86 16.12 -5.22 -5.31
N TRP A 87 15.36 -4.62 -4.41
CA TRP A 87 14.33 -5.27 -3.62
C TRP A 87 13.25 -4.25 -3.23
N VAL A 88 12.07 -4.75 -2.90
CA VAL A 88 10.96 -3.96 -2.37
C VAL A 88 10.37 -4.65 -1.14
N TYR A 89 9.86 -3.86 -0.19
CA TYR A 89 9.04 -4.43 0.87
C TYR A 89 7.65 -4.75 0.32
N SER A 90 7.25 -6.00 0.49
CA SER A 90 5.90 -6.46 0.20
C SER A 90 5.15 -6.78 1.48
N TYR A 91 3.95 -6.24 1.60
CA TYR A 91 3.16 -6.15 2.82
C TYR A 91 1.94 -7.06 2.74
N ARG A 92 1.58 -7.68 3.87
CA ARG A 92 0.31 -8.42 4.04
C ARG A 92 -0.29 -8.08 5.40
N LEU A 93 -1.58 -8.35 5.59
CA LEU A 93 -2.19 -8.24 6.91
C LEU A 93 -1.49 -9.19 7.91
N SER A 94 -1.30 -8.71 9.13
CA SER A 94 -0.97 -9.55 10.29
C SER A 94 -2.26 -10.11 10.90
N GLY A 95 -2.16 -10.94 11.95
CA GLY A 95 -3.34 -11.32 12.74
C GLY A 95 -4.12 -10.09 13.26
N ILE A 96 -3.40 -9.13 13.86
CA ILE A 96 -3.99 -7.86 14.35
C ILE A 96 -4.63 -7.06 13.19
N GLY A 97 -4.01 -7.09 12.00
CA GLY A 97 -4.58 -6.44 10.82
C GLY A 97 -5.85 -7.09 10.30
N ILE A 98 -5.96 -8.41 10.42
CA ILE A 98 -7.18 -9.16 10.07
C ILE A 98 -8.29 -8.84 11.07
N ASP A 99 -7.99 -8.83 12.37
CA ASP A 99 -8.95 -8.46 13.40
C ASP A 99 -9.47 -7.03 13.18
N ALA A 100 -8.55 -6.09 12.96
CA ALA A 100 -8.88 -4.69 12.69
C ALA A 100 -9.69 -4.51 11.39
N LEU A 101 -9.50 -5.37 10.39
CA LEU A 101 -10.34 -5.38 9.18
C LEU A 101 -11.77 -5.85 9.51
N GLY A 102 -11.92 -6.87 10.37
CA GLY A 102 -13.23 -7.37 10.81
C GLY A 102 -14.04 -6.37 11.63
N GLU A 103 -13.38 -5.40 12.26
CA GLU A 103 -14.02 -4.30 13.00
C GLU A 103 -14.48 -3.14 12.10
N LEU A 104 -14.07 -3.09 10.83
CA LEU A 104 -14.50 -2.03 9.92
C LEU A 104 -15.97 -2.23 9.51
N PRO A 105 -16.75 -1.14 9.39
CA PRO A 105 -18.09 -1.23 8.81
C PRO A 105 -18.02 -1.75 7.37
N SER A 106 -19.04 -2.50 6.97
CA SER A 106 -19.18 -2.99 5.59
C SER A 106 -19.16 -1.83 4.60
N GLU A 107 -18.66 -2.07 3.38
CA GLU A 107 -18.56 -1.04 2.34
C GLU A 107 -19.94 -0.49 1.91
N ASP A 108 -21.03 -1.17 2.28
CA ASP A 108 -22.42 -0.84 1.94
C ASP A 108 -23.04 0.30 2.77
N VAL A 109 -22.29 0.90 3.70
CA VAL A 109 -22.74 2.06 4.49
C VAL A 109 -21.85 3.26 4.19
N ALA A 110 -21.99 3.81 2.97
CA ALA A 110 -21.42 5.10 2.58
C ALA A 110 -22.28 5.79 1.53
#